data_AF-A0A929EJ67-F1
#
_entry.id   AF-A0A929EJ67-F1
#
_cell.length_a   1.000
_cell.length_b   1.000
_cell.length_c   1.000
_cell.angle_alpha   90.00
_cell.angle_beta   90.00
_cell.angle_gamma   90.00
#
_symmetry.space_group_name_H-M   'P 1'
#
loop_
_entity.id
_entity.type
_entity.pdbx_description
1 polymer ?
#
loop_
_entity_poly.entity_id
_entity_poly.type
_entity_poly.pdbx_seq_one_letter_code
_entity_poly.pdbx_strand_id
1 'polypeptide(L)'
;FKGPKLILALSPCPVGWGYDPKESVEIGKLAVKTGIWPLKEYIGGCVVHTKIPQKRLPVEEYLKRQGRFAHLFEPVKNEALLSEIQAGVDAYWKGIEE
;
A
#
# COMPACT_ATOMS: atom_id res chain seq x y z
N PHE A 1 -8.41 7.52 -25.47
CA PHE A 1 -7.91 6.15 -25.73
C PHE A 1 -8.99 5.30 -26.37
N LYS A 2 -8.75 4.74 -27.56
CA LYS A 2 -9.61 3.74 -28.20
C LYS A 2 -8.99 2.36 -27.96
N GLY A 3 -9.78 1.38 -27.55
CA GLY A 3 -9.31 0.04 -27.18
C GLY A 3 -9.60 -0.35 -25.73
N PRO A 4 -9.21 -1.57 -25.31
CA PRO A 4 -9.41 -2.08 -23.95
C PRO A 4 -8.65 -1.23 -22.93
N LYS A 5 -9.18 -1.18 -21.71
CA LYS A 5 -8.60 -0.45 -20.57
C LYS A 5 -8.58 -1.37 -19.36
N LEU A 6 -7.50 -1.31 -18.59
CA LEU A 6 -7.38 -2.02 -17.31
C LEU A 6 -7.37 -0.99 -16.19
N ILE A 7 -8.19 -1.23 -15.17
CA ILE A 7 -8.19 -0.47 -13.92
C ILE A 7 -7.96 -1.46 -12.79
N LEU A 8 -6.86 -1.28 -12.05
CA LEU A 8 -6.59 -2.04 -10.83
C LEU A 8 -7.00 -1.19 -9.64
N ALA A 9 -8.10 -1.56 -9.00
CA ALA A 9 -8.61 -0.89 -7.81
C ALA A 9 -8.36 -1.75 -6.57
N LEU A 10 -7.65 -1.19 -5.57
CA LEU A 10 -7.56 -1.82 -4.26
C LEU A 10 -8.93 -1.76 -3.58
N SER A 11 -9.50 -2.92 -3.27
CA SER A 11 -10.75 -3.03 -2.53
C SER A 11 -10.48 -3.65 -1.17
N PRO A 12 -10.39 -2.83 -0.09
CA PRO A 12 -10.28 -3.35 1.26
C PRO A 12 -11.45 -4.29 1.59
N CYS A 13 -11.14 -5.50 2.04
CA CYS A 13 -12.14 -6.52 2.39
C CYS A 13 -12.17 -6.74 3.91
N PRO A 14 -13.16 -6.22 4.66
CA PRO A 14 -13.18 -6.29 6.12
C PRO A 14 -13.07 -7.71 6.66
N VAL A 15 -13.88 -8.62 6.11
CA VAL A 15 -13.92 -10.02 6.52
C VAL A 15 -12.61 -10.72 6.23
N GLY A 16 -12.09 -10.58 5.01
CA GLY A 16 -10.87 -11.27 4.59
C GLY A 16 -9.59 -10.70 5.19
N TRP A 17 -9.58 -9.43 5.57
CA TRP A 17 -8.38 -8.77 6.10
C TRP A 17 -8.43 -8.62 7.62
N GLY A 18 -9.58 -8.88 8.25
CA GLY A 18 -9.76 -8.88 9.70
C GLY A 18 -9.71 -7.47 10.31
N TYR A 19 -10.65 -6.61 9.93
CA TYR A 19 -10.79 -5.26 10.50
C TYR A 19 -12.27 -4.81 10.53
N ASP A 20 -12.60 -3.76 11.28
CA ASP A 20 -13.99 -3.24 11.37
C ASP A 20 -14.41 -2.58 10.04
N PRO A 21 -15.55 -2.95 9.42
CA PRO A 21 -16.00 -2.35 8.16
C PRO A 21 -16.01 -0.82 8.11
N LYS A 22 -16.16 -0.12 9.24
CA LYS A 22 -16.09 1.36 9.29
C LYS A 22 -14.70 1.91 8.92
N GLU A 23 -13.64 1.10 9.07
CA GLU A 23 -12.25 1.49 8.79
C GLU A 23 -11.86 1.33 7.31
N SER A 24 -12.71 0.75 6.45
CA SER A 24 -12.37 0.45 5.04
C SER A 24 -11.81 1.66 4.28
N VAL A 25 -12.41 2.84 4.45
CA VAL A 25 -11.95 4.07 3.80
C VAL A 25 -10.56 4.48 4.29
N GLU A 26 -10.32 4.41 5.61
CA GLU A 26 -9.03 4.78 6.18
C GLU A 26 -7.93 3.78 5.83
N ILE A 27 -8.23 2.48 5.75
CA ILE A 27 -7.28 1.46 5.27
C ILE A 27 -6.89 1.72 3.82
N GLY A 28 -7.84 2.07 2.95
CA GLY A 28 -7.56 2.46 1.57
C GLY A 28 -6.66 3.70 1.49
N LYS A 29 -6.93 4.73 2.31
CA LYS A 29 -6.05 5.91 2.41
C LYS A 29 -4.67 5.57 2.94
N LEU A 30 -4.58 4.69 3.94
CA LEU A 30 -3.30 4.25 4.50
C LEU A 30 -2.46 3.51 3.46
N ALA A 31 -3.06 2.65 2.63
CA ALA A 31 -2.35 1.96 1.56
C ALA A 31 -1.62 2.94 0.61
N VAL A 32 -2.25 4.08 0.30
CA VAL A 32 -1.63 5.13 -0.51
C VAL A 32 -0.61 5.94 0.30
N LYS A 33 -0.94 6.33 1.54
CA LYS A 33 -0.06 7.15 2.41
C LYS A 33 1.23 6.44 2.82
N THR A 34 1.20 5.11 3.02
CA THR A 34 2.39 4.31 3.29
C THR A 34 3.16 3.96 2.01
N GLY A 35 2.57 4.19 0.84
CA GLY A 35 3.18 3.86 -0.46
C GLY A 35 3.07 2.40 -0.87
N ILE A 36 2.39 1.54 -0.10
CA ILE A 36 2.14 0.13 -0.45
C ILE A 36 1.33 0.00 -1.73
N TRP A 37 0.37 0.91 -1.95
CA TRP A 37 -0.46 0.93 -3.15
C TRP A 37 -0.21 2.20 -3.98
N PRO A 38 0.69 2.15 -4.96
CA PRO A 38 0.99 3.30 -5.80
C PRO A 38 -0.14 3.59 -6.78
N LEU A 39 -0.63 4.83 -6.78
CA LEU A 39 -1.58 5.31 -7.78
C LEU A 39 -0.81 5.80 -9.00
N LYS A 40 -0.98 5.10 -10.12
CA LYS A 40 -0.26 5.35 -11.36
C LYS A 40 -1.08 4.98 -12.58
N GLU A 41 -0.75 5.61 -13.69
CA GLU A 41 -1.31 5.34 -15.00
C GLU A 41 -0.20 4.91 -15.96
N TYR A 42 -0.51 3.97 -16.84
CA TYR A 42 0.36 3.61 -17.96
C TYR A 42 -0.30 4.07 -19.26
N ILE A 43 0.26 5.11 -19.87
CA ILE A 43 -0.30 5.75 -21.05
C ILE A 43 0.81 5.91 -22.08
N GLY A 44 0.63 5.30 -23.26
CA GLY A 44 1.52 5.50 -24.40
C GLY A 44 2.98 5.08 -24.17
N GLY A 45 3.24 4.06 -23.35
CA GLY A 45 4.60 3.62 -23.03
C GLY A 45 5.16 4.18 -21.73
N CYS A 46 4.51 5.20 -21.15
CA CYS A 46 5.00 5.91 -19.98
C CYS A 46 4.18 5.59 -18.73
N VAL A 47 4.86 5.39 -17.60
CA VAL A 47 4.23 5.31 -16.28
C VAL A 47 4.25 6.70 -15.66
N VAL A 48 3.10 7.18 -15.19
CA VAL A 48 2.97 8.43 -14.44
C VAL A 48 2.28 8.15 -13.12
N HIS A 49 2.91 8.53 -12.01
CA HIS A 49 2.31 8.44 -10.67
C HIS A 49 1.38 9.62 -10.45
N THR A 50 0.09 9.35 -10.30
CA THR A 50 -0.95 10.38 -10.12
C THR A 50 -1.01 10.88 -8.68
N LYS A 51 -0.46 10.12 -7.73
CA LYS A 51 -0.28 10.54 -6.35
C LYS A 51 1.05 10.05 -5.79
N ILE A 52 1.95 11.00 -5.52
CA ILE A 52 3.21 10.76 -4.82
C ILE A 52 3.04 11.23 -3.35
N PRO A 53 3.18 10.34 -2.35
CA PRO A 53 3.08 10.73 -0.94
C PRO A 53 4.31 11.54 -0.52
N GLN A 54 4.17 12.85 -0.24
CA GLN A 54 5.30 13.73 0.13
C GLN A 54 6.08 13.29 1.38
N LYS A 55 5.39 12.66 2.32
CA LYS A 55 5.98 12.04 3.52
C LYS A 55 5.28 10.71 3.72
N ARG A 56 5.91 9.61 3.27
CA ARG A 56 5.37 8.27 3.48
C ARG A 56 5.31 7.97 4.98
N LEU A 57 4.17 7.42 5.40
CA LEU A 57 4.07 6.79 6.72
C LEU A 57 4.79 5.43 6.69
N PRO A 58 5.31 4.94 7.83
CA PRO A 58 5.83 3.58 7.91
C PRO A 58 4.80 2.56 7.46
N VAL A 59 5.23 1.49 6.77
CA VAL A 59 4.35 0.42 6.29
C VAL A 59 3.57 -0.24 7.42
N GLU A 60 4.14 -0.26 8.63
CA GLU A 60 3.51 -0.76 9.86
C GLU A 60 2.16 -0.09 10.15
N GLU A 61 1.98 1.21 9.83
CA GLU A 61 0.72 1.91 10.07
C GLU A 61 -0.46 1.32 9.27
N TYR A 62 -0.18 0.76 8.09
CA TYR A 62 -1.15 0.03 7.29
C TYR A 62 -1.27 -1.43 7.77
N LEU A 63 -0.15 -2.11 7.99
CA LEU A 63 -0.12 -3.54 8.30
C LEU A 63 -0.80 -3.87 9.64
N LYS A 64 -0.55 -3.09 10.69
CA LYS A 64 -1.09 -3.33 12.05
C LYS A 64 -2.61 -3.22 12.15
N ARG A 65 -3.25 -2.59 11.16
CA ARG A 65 -4.72 -2.39 11.10
C ARG A 65 -5.48 -3.59 10.55
N GLN A 66 -4.79 -4.66 10.18
CA GLN A 66 -5.39 -5.79 9.47
C GLN A 66 -5.01 -7.11 10.16
N GLY A 67 -6.01 -7.87 10.62
CA GLY A 67 -5.83 -9.18 11.22
C GLY A 67 -5.04 -10.18 10.37
N ARG A 68 -5.09 -10.09 9.03
CA ARG A 68 -4.27 -10.95 8.14
C ARG A 68 -2.77 -10.80 8.35
N PHE A 69 -2.31 -9.71 8.96
CA PHE A 69 -0.90 -9.45 9.27
C PHE A 69 -0.58 -9.55 10.77
N ALA A 70 -1.51 -10.04 11.61
CA ALA A 70 -1.31 -10.13 13.06
C ALA A 70 -0.04 -10.91 13.45
N HIS A 71 0.30 -11.95 12.68
CA HIS A 71 1.49 -12.78 12.87
C HIS A 71 2.83 -12.04 12.68
N LEU A 72 2.82 -10.82 12.13
CA LEU A 72 4.01 -9.97 12.06
C LEU A 72 4.29 -9.23 13.37
N PHE A 73 3.29 -9.12 14.24
CA PHE A 73 3.35 -8.32 15.47
C PHE A 73 3.28 -9.17 16.73
N GLU A 74 2.58 -10.32 16.68
CA GLU A 74 2.31 -11.17 17.84
C GLU A 74 2.68 -12.64 17.59
N PRO A 75 3.20 -13.37 18.60
CA PRO A 75 3.49 -12.92 19.97
C PRO A 75 4.80 -12.12 20.09
N VAL A 76 5.65 -12.15 19.06
CA VAL A 76 6.89 -11.37 18.99
C VAL A 76 6.91 -10.66 17.64
N LYS A 77 7.18 -9.35 17.68
CA LYS A 77 7.25 -8.53 16.47
C LYS A 77 8.41 -8.98 15.58
N ASN A 78 8.10 -9.29 14.32
CA ASN A 78 9.09 -9.70 13.33
C ASN A 78 9.73 -8.46 12.66
N GLU A 79 10.66 -7.82 13.39
CA GLU A 79 11.34 -6.60 12.96
C GLU A 79 12.09 -6.77 11.62
N ALA A 80 12.65 -7.97 11.38
CA ALA A 80 13.40 -8.25 10.16
C ALA A 80 12.50 -8.20 8.92
N LEU A 81 11.35 -8.89 8.98
CA LEU A 81 10.41 -8.92 7.86
C LEU A 81 9.71 -7.57 7.65
N LEU A 82 9.38 -6.85 8.74
CA LEU A 82 8.80 -5.51 8.63
C LEU A 82 9.79 -4.53 7.97
N SER A 83 11.07 -4.63 8.31
CA SER A 83 12.13 -3.84 7.68
C SER A 83 12.32 -4.19 6.21
N GLU A 84 12.22 -5.47 5.84
CA GLU A 84 12.26 -5.92 4.46
C GLU A 84 11.10 -5.35 3.63
N ILE A 85 9.87 -5.41 4.16
CA ILE A 85 8.69 -4.83 3.49
C ILE A 85 8.87 -3.32 3.30
N GLN A 86 9.32 -2.61 4.34
CA GLN A 86 9.60 -1.18 4.29
C GLN A 86 10.64 -0.86 3.21
N ALA A 87 11.75 -1.59 3.20
CA ALA A 87 12.81 -1.40 2.22
C ALA A 87 12.34 -1.67 0.78
N GLY A 88 11.47 -2.66 0.57
CA GLY A 88 10.86 -2.92 -0.74
C GLY A 88 9.97 -1.77 -1.22
N VAL A 89 9.16 -1.20 -0.32
CA VAL A 89 8.35 -0.01 -0.63
C VAL A 89 9.27 1.19 -0.91
N ASP A 90 10.28 1.44 -0.08
CA ASP A 90 11.18 2.58 -0.29
C ASP A 90 12.01 2.46 -1.56
N ALA A 91 12.48 1.27 -1.91
CA ALA A 91 13.18 1.00 -3.16
C ALA A 91 12.30 1.28 -4.38
N TYR A 92 11.00 0.96 -4.32
CA TYR A 92 10.06 1.30 -5.38
C TYR A 92 9.98 2.81 -5.61
N TRP A 93 9.85 3.59 -4.53
CA TRP A 93 9.65 5.05 -4.61
C TRP A 93 10.93 5.84 -4.88
N LYS A 94 12.12 5.29 -4.56
CA LYS A 94 13.40 5.98 -4.75
C LYS A 94 13.59 6.57 -6.16
N GLY A 95 13.23 5.83 -7.21
CA GLY A 95 13.37 6.30 -8.61
C GLY A 95 12.20 7.15 -9.13
N ILE A 96 11.22 7.48 -8.27
CA ILE A 96 10.02 8.26 -8.62
C ILE A 96 10.04 9.62 -7.91
N GLU A 97 10.68 9.71 -6.76
CA GLU A 97 10.76 10.92 -5.93
C GLU A 97 11.92 11.86 -6.31
N GLU A 98 12.77 11.45 -7.25
CA GLU A 98 13.82 12.29 -7.88
C GLU A 98 13.24 13.25 -8.93
#